data_AF-A0A1Y5ENW8-F1
#
_entry.id   AF-A0A1Y5ENW8-F1
#
_cell.length_a   1.000
_cell.length_b   1.000
_cell.length_c   1.000
_cell.angle_alpha   90.00
_cell.angle_beta   90.00
_cell.angle_gamma   90.00
#
_symmetry.space_group_name_H-M   'P 1'
#
loop_
_entity.id
_entity.type
_entity.pdbx_description
1 polymer ?
#
loop_
_entity_poly.entity_id
_entity_poly.type
_entity_poly.pdbx_seq_one_letter_code
_entity_poly.pdbx_strand_id
1 'polypeptide(L)'
;MLLQGSTTGVVLFAILTMVSALSVVYVKYDSRLKFNQFQGELREQDRLGVEWGRLQLEAYTWSSQNSIEKLARAKLNLQAPSTEQVIYLNVK
;
A
#
# COMPACT_ATOMS: atom_id res chain seq x y z
N MET A 1 45.24 37.81 32.56
CA MET A 1 43.80 38.07 32.36
C MET A 1 43.33 37.88 30.92
N LEU A 2 44.08 38.34 29.89
CA LEU A 2 43.72 38.17 28.47
C LEU A 2 43.59 36.70 27.98
N LEU A 3 44.33 35.76 28.58
CA LEU A 3 44.24 34.34 28.23
C LEU A 3 42.98 33.63 28.78
N GLN A 4 42.36 34.13 29.87
CA GLN A 4 41.17 33.50 30.46
C GLN A 4 39.91 33.65 29.59
N GLY A 5 39.82 34.74 28.81
CA GLY A 5 38.69 34.96 27.89
C GLY A 5 38.67 33.95 26.72
N SER A 6 39.85 33.62 26.18
CA SER A 6 39.97 32.68 25.07
C SER A 6 39.64 31.24 25.47
N THR A 7 40.15 30.77 26.61
CA THR A 7 39.87 29.42 27.10
C THR A 7 38.38 29.23 27.44
N THR A 8 37.72 30.27 27.98
CA THR A 8 36.29 30.21 28.30
C THR A 8 35.43 30.07 27.04
N GLY A 9 35.78 30.77 25.96
CA GLY A 9 35.09 30.64 24.67
C GLY A 9 35.22 29.24 24.07
N VAL A 10 36.42 28.66 24.10
CA VAL A 10 36.67 27.30 23.60
C VAL A 10 35.85 26.26 24.37
N VAL A 11 35.80 26.37 25.70
CA VAL A 11 34.99 25.47 26.54
C VAL A 11 33.50 25.59 26.22
N LEU A 12 33.00 26.82 26.03
CA LEU A 12 31.60 27.05 25.66
C LEU A 12 31.26 26.39 24.31
N PHE A 13 32.09 26.56 23.29
CA PHE A 13 31.88 25.93 21.98
C PHE A 13 32.01 24.41 22.05
N ALA A 14 32.92 23.87 22.86
CA ALA A 14 33.03 22.43 23.06
C ALA A 14 31.76 21.83 23.68
N ILE A 15 31.18 22.51 24.68
CA ILE A 15 29.92 22.07 25.29
C ILE A 15 28.78 22.17 24.27
N LEU A 16 28.69 23.28 23.53
CA LEU A 16 27.62 23.50 22.56
C LEU A 16 27.64 22.45 21.44
N THR A 17 28.82 22.11 20.93
CA THR A 17 28.99 21.07 19.92
C THR A 17 28.67 19.68 20.46
N MET A 18 29.04 19.39 21.71
CA MET A 18 28.69 18.12 22.36
C MET A 18 27.17 17.97 22.55
N VAL A 19 26.49 19.02 23.00
CA VAL A 19 25.03 19.04 23.13
C VAL A 19 24.35 18.89 21.77
N SER A 20 24.86 19.57 20.75
CA SER A 20 24.37 19.43 19.37
C SER A 20 24.50 17.99 18.86
N ALA A 21 25.67 17.38 19.04
CA ALA A 21 25.90 15.99 18.62
C ALA A 21 24.95 15.00 19.30
N LEU A 22 24.75 15.12 20.62
CA LEU A 22 23.82 14.29 21.37
C LEU A 22 22.36 14.51 20.93
N SER A 23 21.97 15.76 20.70
CA SER A 23 20.62 16.12 20.23
C SER A 23 20.32 15.48 18.87
N VAL A 24 21.27 15.52 17.93
CA VAL A 24 21.10 14.89 16.61
C VAL A 24 20.92 13.38 16.72
N VAL A 25 21.70 12.70 17.59
CA VAL A 25 21.56 11.26 17.82
C VAL A 25 20.19 10.94 18.42
N TYR A 26 19.74 11.72 19.40
CA TYR A 26 18.44 11.56 20.03
C TYR A 26 17.29 11.72 19.03
N VAL A 27 17.30 12.80 18.24
CA VAL A 27 16.28 13.05 17.21
C VAL A 27 16.26 11.93 16.18
N LYS A 28 17.42 11.42 15.77
CA LYS A 28 17.51 10.30 14.82
C LYS A 28 16.94 9.00 15.40
N TYR A 29 17.19 8.73 16.69
CA TYR A 29 16.63 7.57 17.38
C TYR A 29 15.10 7.68 17.52
N ASP A 30 14.60 8.82 17.99
CA ASP A 30 13.16 9.09 18.12
C ASP A 30 12.45 9.00 16.76
N SER A 31 13.06 9.54 15.71
CA SER A 31 12.55 9.45 14.34
C SER A 31 12.44 8.01 13.87
N ARG A 32 13.44 7.16 14.16
CA ARG A 32 13.40 5.73 13.81
C ARG A 32 12.30 4.99 14.57
N LEU A 33 12.10 5.31 15.84
CA LEU A 33 11.05 4.68 16.65
C LEU A 33 9.66 5.02 16.12
N LYS A 34 9.40 6.31 15.87
CA LYS A 34 8.13 6.79 15.30
C LYS A 34 7.89 6.26 13.90
N PHE A 35 8.94 6.19 13.07
CA PHE A 35 8.86 5.60 11.74
C PHE A 35 8.47 4.13 11.78
N ASN A 36 9.03 3.33 12.71
CA ASN A 36 8.66 1.93 12.85
C ASN A 36 7.19 1.72 13.23
N GLN A 37 6.63 2.58 14.09
CA GLN A 37 5.21 2.53 14.43
C GLN A 37 4.33 2.87 13.22
N PHE A 38 4.67 3.93 12.50
CA PHE A 38 3.97 4.33 11.27
C PHE A 38 4.00 3.23 10.19
N GLN A 39 5.14 2.56 10.03
CA GLN A 39 5.30 1.45 9.10
C GLN A 39 4.44 0.23 9.48
N GLY A 40 4.06 0.07 10.74
CA GLY A 40 3.12 -0.98 11.17
C GLY A 40 1.72 -0.76 10.61
N GLU A 41 1.19 0.44 10.79
CA GLU A 41 -0.16 0.81 10.30
C GLU A 41 -0.26 0.75 8.78
N LEU A 42 0.81 1.19 8.08
CA LEU A 42 0.90 1.15 6.62
C LEU A 42 0.79 -0.28 6.07
N ARG A 43 1.38 -1.27 6.76
CA ARG A 43 1.32 -2.67 6.34
C ARG A 43 -0.09 -3.24 6.39
N GLU A 44 -0.89 -2.81 7.37
CA GLU A 44 -2.28 -3.25 7.46
C GLU A 44 -3.12 -2.61 6.35
N GLN A 45 -2.87 -1.34 6.03
CA GLN A 45 -3.50 -0.69 4.87
C GLN A 45 -3.16 -1.42 3.56
N ASP A 46 -1.89 -1.77 3.34
CA ASP A 46 -1.47 -2.52 2.15
C ASP A 46 -2.16 -3.89 2.08
N ARG A 47 -2.24 -4.61 3.22
CA ARG A 47 -2.91 -5.92 3.29
C ARG A 47 -4.38 -5.82 2.88
N LEU A 48 -5.10 -4.83 3.43
CA LEU A 48 -6.50 -4.57 3.10
C LEU A 48 -6.67 -4.14 1.65
N GLY A 49 -5.75 -3.35 1.10
CA GLY A 49 -5.77 -2.95 -0.31
C GLY A 49 -5.64 -4.12 -1.28
N VAL A 50 -4.76 -5.08 -0.97
CA VAL A 50 -4.62 -6.31 -1.76
C VAL A 50 -5.90 -7.16 -1.68
N GLU A 51 -6.45 -7.31 -0.48
CA GLU A 51 -7.69 -8.08 -0.26
C GLU A 51 -8.88 -7.46 -1.00
N TRP A 52 -9.00 -6.13 -0.94
CA TRP A 52 -10.00 -5.38 -1.69
C TRP A 52 -9.84 -5.56 -3.21
N GLY A 53 -8.60 -5.46 -3.72
CA GLY A 53 -8.31 -5.70 -5.13
C GLY A 53 -8.74 -7.10 -5.58
N ARG A 54 -8.51 -8.11 -4.74
CA ARG A 54 -8.95 -9.49 -5.01
C ARG A 54 -10.48 -9.60 -5.03
N LEU A 55 -11.18 -9.04 -4.04
CA LEU A 55 -12.64 -9.04 -3.99
C LEU A 55 -13.26 -8.34 -5.21
N GLN A 56 -12.63 -7.25 -5.66
CA GLN A 56 -13.10 -6.53 -6.83
C GLN A 56 -12.95 -7.35 -8.11
N LEU A 57 -11.83 -8.07 -8.28
CA LEU A 57 -11.65 -9.03 -9.37
C LEU A 57 -12.70 -10.16 -9.31
N GLU A 58 -12.96 -10.71 -8.12
CA GLU A 58 -14.02 -11.68 -7.90
C GLU A 58 -15.38 -11.09 -8.34
N ALA A 59 -15.76 -9.89 -7.89
CA ALA A 59 -17.03 -9.26 -8.24
C ALA A 59 -17.19 -8.98 -9.75
N TYR A 60 -16.11 -8.58 -10.45
CA TYR A 60 -16.15 -8.36 -11.90
C TYR A 60 -16.42 -9.65 -12.68
N THR A 61 -15.93 -10.80 -12.22
CA THR A 61 -16.23 -12.10 -12.85
C THR A 61 -17.72 -12.45 -12.77
N TRP A 62 -18.38 -12.17 -11.64
CA TRP A 62 -19.81 -12.47 -11.46
C TRP A 62 -20.73 -11.45 -12.14
N SER A 63 -20.33 -10.18 -12.18
CA SER A 63 -21.11 -9.10 -12.82
C SER A 63 -21.13 -9.19 -14.35
N SER A 64 -19.97 -9.50 -14.96
CA SER A 64 -19.84 -9.60 -16.41
C SER A 64 -20.65 -10.77 -16.99
N GLN A 65 -20.52 -11.97 -16.42
CA GLN A 65 -21.17 -13.17 -16.96
C GLN A 65 -22.70 -13.09 -16.85
N ASN A 66 -23.21 -12.68 -15.67
CA ASN A 66 -24.64 -12.74 -15.36
C ASN A 66 -25.43 -11.58 -16.00
N SER A 67 -24.79 -10.42 -16.17
CA SER A 67 -25.41 -9.27 -16.84
C SER A 67 -25.44 -9.45 -18.36
N ILE A 68 -24.38 -9.97 -18.97
CA ILE A 68 -24.33 -10.23 -20.42
C ILE A 68 -25.36 -11.29 -20.81
N GLU A 69 -25.50 -12.37 -20.02
CA GLU A 69 -26.47 -13.41 -20.32
C GLU A 69 -27.93 -12.92 -20.25
N LYS A 70 -28.27 -12.13 -19.22
CA LYS A 70 -29.59 -11.50 -19.11
C LYS A 70 -29.84 -10.50 -20.24
N LEU A 71 -28.85 -9.69 -20.59
CA LEU A 71 -28.97 -8.71 -21.66
C LEU A 71 -29.07 -9.39 -23.04
N ALA A 72 -28.36 -10.48 -23.26
CA ALA A 72 -28.46 -11.32 -24.46
C ALA A 72 -29.84 -12.01 -24.56
N ARG A 73 -30.36 -12.58 -23.48
CA ARG A 73 -31.73 -13.14 -23.46
C ARG A 73 -32.79 -12.07 -23.70
N ALA A 74 -32.69 -10.92 -23.03
CA ALA A 74 -33.72 -9.89 -23.07
C ALA A 74 -33.70 -9.04 -24.36
N LYS A 75 -32.53 -8.67 -24.87
CA LYS A 75 -32.40 -7.80 -26.07
C LYS A 75 -32.30 -8.58 -27.37
N LEU A 76 -31.73 -9.79 -27.36
CA LEU A 76 -31.54 -10.62 -28.56
C LEU A 76 -32.47 -11.84 -28.61
N ASN A 77 -33.37 -12.00 -27.62
CA ASN A 77 -34.32 -13.11 -27.54
C ASN A 77 -33.66 -14.51 -27.61
N LEU A 78 -32.40 -14.59 -27.16
CA LEU A 78 -31.62 -15.83 -27.20
C LEU A 78 -32.19 -16.84 -26.21
N GLN A 79 -32.70 -17.96 -26.70
CA GLN A 79 -33.10 -19.11 -25.89
C GLN A 79 -31.95 -20.13 -25.85
N ALA A 80 -31.84 -20.88 -24.75
CA ALA A 80 -30.86 -21.96 -24.68
C ALA A 80 -31.22 -23.02 -25.75
N PRO A 81 -30.29 -23.42 -26.63
CA PRO A 81 -30.59 -24.36 -27.71
C PRO A 81 -31.00 -25.71 -27.11
N SER A 82 -32.04 -26.33 -27.67
CA SER A 82 -32.43 -27.69 -27.30
C SER A 82 -31.38 -28.69 -27.79
N THR A 83 -31.29 -29.85 -27.16
CA THR A 83 -30.30 -30.91 -27.47
C THR A 83 -30.29 -31.31 -28.96
N GLU A 84 -31.40 -31.09 -29.67
CA GLU A 84 -31.55 -31.37 -31.11
C GLU A 84 -30.86 -30.34 -32.03
N GLN A 85 -30.46 -29.18 -31.52
CA GLN A 85 -29.84 -28.09 -32.29
C GLN A 85 -28.30 -28.02 -32.13
N VAL A 86 -27.71 -28.92 -31.34
CA VAL A 86 -26.27 -28.94 -31.08
C VAL A 86 -25.59 -29.92 -32.04
N ILE A 87 -24.86 -29.39 -33.03
CA ILE A 87 -24.08 -30.18 -33.98
C ILE A 87 -22.65 -30.31 -33.45
N TYR A 88 -22.25 -31.53 -33.09
CA TYR A 88 -20.86 -31.83 -32.70
C TYR A 88 -19.97 -31.88 -33.96
N LEU A 89 -19.08 -30.89 -34.10
CA LEU A 89 -18.03 -30.93 -35.11
C LEU A 89 -16.80 -31.62 -34.53
N ASN A 90 -16.55 -32.85 -34.98
CA ASN A 90 -15.33 -33.59 -34.67
C ASN A 90 -14.19 -33.07 -35.56
N VAL A 91 -13.33 -32.22 -35.00
CA VAL A 91 -12.09 -31.83 -35.68
C VAL A 91 -11.04 -32.89 -35.35
N LYS A 92 -10.63 -33.61 -36.40
CA LYS A 92 -9.68 -34.73 -36.37
C LYS A 92 -8.26 -34.26 -36.11
#